data_AF-A0A662A7D5-F1
#
_entry.id   AF-A0A662A7D5-F1
#
_cell.length_a   1.000
_cell.length_b   1.000
_cell.length_c   1.000
_cell.angle_alpha   90.00
_cell.angle_beta   90.00
_cell.angle_gamma   90.00
#
_symmetry.space_group_name_H-M   'P 1'
#
loop_
_entity.id
_entity.type
_entity.pdbx_description
1 polymer ?
#
loop_
_entity_poly.entity_id
_entity_poly.type
_entity_poly.pdbx_seq_one_letter_code
_entity_poly.pdbx_strand_id
1 'polypeptide(L)'
;MKTKTLLSVLVFGLFVSAFGQKATMELTFTAKDSGQNIPLDSILIKNLTQGWDTTLYAPDTVLVFDYVSGIENSGAIGEKAFVLSQNHPNPFKGKTEVDLFLLEKENVKITVWDILGSELTNYENTLNRGNHSFAFYSGNQKYYFLTVTGKQTSKTIKMLNINSNTAYAGKCKIVYIGYKDNMINYKSQEEINNFGFSIGDTLKYTCYSYIGERTIIDSPTGNQTYTFQYAGNPCPEMPTITDIDGNIYNTVQIGDQCWMKENLRTTNYNNGTPIPNVTDDAVWQNLTTGAYVWYDNDISWKDPYGALYNWHTTIDTNGLCPTDWHVATNDEWTALTDFIGGTGSPHGNELKSCRQVNSPLGGGCDTTEHPRWDEHNTHYGTDDYGFSGLPGGYRGSDGTFNSIGSLGIWWSSTESSSSAWFRLLSYNSGYVLVSSNNKRRGRSVRCLMDF
;
A
#
# COMPACT_ATOMS: atom_id res chain seq x y z
N MET A 1 -71.65 -37.69 -39.18
CA MET A 1 -70.27 -37.16 -39.00
C MET A 1 -69.96 -37.04 -37.52
N LYS A 2 -68.98 -37.78 -37.01
CA LYS A 2 -68.18 -37.45 -35.81
C LYS A 2 -67.06 -38.49 -35.69
N THR A 3 -65.91 -38.13 -36.22
CA THR A 3 -64.60 -38.80 -36.05
C THR A 3 -64.11 -38.54 -34.63
N LYS A 4 -63.72 -39.60 -33.91
CA LYS A 4 -63.00 -39.50 -32.63
C LYS A 4 -61.50 -39.62 -32.93
N THR A 5 -60.75 -38.56 -32.66
CA THR A 5 -59.29 -38.54 -32.73
C THR A 5 -58.76 -38.55 -31.29
N LEU A 6 -57.95 -39.55 -30.94
CA LEU A 6 -57.24 -39.64 -29.67
C LEU A 6 -56.13 -38.59 -29.64
N LEU A 7 -56.09 -37.76 -28.61
CA LEU A 7 -55.04 -36.75 -28.40
C LEU A 7 -54.02 -37.30 -27.40
N SER A 8 -52.81 -37.58 -27.87
CA SER A 8 -51.65 -37.90 -27.03
C SER A 8 -50.98 -36.60 -26.61
N VAL A 9 -50.97 -36.31 -25.31
CA VAL A 9 -50.27 -35.13 -24.75
C VAL A 9 -48.80 -35.48 -24.54
N LEU A 10 -47.91 -34.81 -25.26
CA LEU A 10 -46.46 -34.85 -25.04
C LEU A 10 -46.09 -33.69 -24.10
N VAL A 11 -45.60 -34.01 -22.90
CA VAL A 11 -45.06 -33.04 -21.94
C VAL A 11 -43.63 -32.72 -22.34
N PHE A 12 -43.35 -31.46 -22.71
CA PHE A 12 -42.00 -30.94 -22.93
C PHE A 12 -41.52 -30.30 -21.62
N GLY A 13 -40.59 -30.95 -20.93
CA GLY A 13 -39.88 -30.38 -19.79
C GLY A 13 -38.78 -29.44 -20.26
N LEU A 14 -38.94 -28.13 -20.04
CA LEU A 14 -37.88 -27.14 -20.19
C LEU A 14 -36.93 -27.23 -19.00
N PHE A 15 -35.74 -27.81 -19.19
CA PHE A 15 -34.61 -27.61 -18.27
C PHE A 15 -33.97 -26.27 -18.60
N VAL A 16 -34.22 -25.25 -17.76
CA VAL A 16 -33.41 -24.04 -17.72
C VAL A 16 -32.22 -24.34 -16.81
N SER A 17 -31.06 -24.64 -17.39
CA SER A 17 -29.80 -24.60 -16.64
C SER A 17 -29.43 -23.14 -16.43
N ALA A 18 -29.65 -22.63 -15.21
CA ALA A 18 -29.06 -21.38 -14.79
C ALA A 18 -27.54 -21.56 -14.79
N PHE A 19 -26.84 -20.89 -15.71
CA PHE A 19 -25.40 -20.76 -15.62
C PHE A 19 -25.10 -19.88 -14.40
N GLY A 20 -24.75 -20.48 -13.28
CA GLY A 20 -24.17 -19.77 -12.15
C GLY A 20 -22.83 -19.18 -12.58
N GLN A 21 -22.79 -17.88 -12.81
CA GLN A 21 -21.53 -17.16 -12.96
C GLN A 21 -20.87 -17.19 -11.57
N LYS A 22 -19.68 -17.80 -11.43
CA LYS A 22 -18.91 -17.72 -10.19
C LYS A 22 -18.73 -16.24 -9.86
N ALA A 23 -19.15 -15.83 -8.68
CA ALA A 23 -18.96 -14.45 -8.25
C ALA A 23 -17.47 -14.26 -7.98
N THR A 24 -16.87 -13.23 -8.55
CA THR A 24 -15.46 -12.90 -8.33
C THR A 24 -15.35 -11.70 -7.41
N MET A 25 -14.37 -11.74 -6.51
CA MET A 25 -13.97 -10.59 -5.71
C MET A 25 -12.54 -10.21 -6.08
N GLU A 26 -12.33 -8.94 -6.43
CA GLU A 26 -11.03 -8.41 -6.80
C GLU A 26 -10.50 -7.48 -5.71
N LEU A 27 -9.37 -7.84 -5.12
CA LEU A 27 -8.62 -6.98 -4.22
C LEU A 27 -7.42 -6.40 -4.97
N THR A 28 -7.37 -5.08 -5.10
CA THR A 28 -6.24 -4.37 -5.72
C THR A 28 -5.36 -3.76 -4.64
N PHE A 29 -4.05 -3.87 -4.79
CA PHE A 29 -3.06 -3.36 -3.86
C PHE A 29 -2.22 -2.27 -4.52
N THR A 30 -2.07 -1.15 -3.82
CA THR A 30 -1.23 -0.03 -4.26
C THR A 30 -0.39 0.42 -3.08
N ALA A 31 0.71 1.13 -3.33
CA ALA A 31 1.46 1.79 -2.27
C ALA A 31 1.66 3.25 -2.60
N LYS A 32 1.57 4.08 -1.57
CA LYS A 32 1.86 5.52 -1.65
C LYS A 32 2.81 5.93 -0.55
N ASP A 33 3.71 6.84 -0.89
CA ASP A 33 4.49 7.62 0.05
C ASP A 33 4.17 9.09 -0.16
N SER A 34 3.68 9.76 0.89
CA SER A 34 3.39 11.19 0.87
C SER A 34 2.49 11.60 -0.31
N GLY A 35 1.51 10.74 -0.63
CA GLY A 35 0.56 10.93 -1.73
C GLY A 35 1.03 10.46 -3.12
N GLN A 36 2.32 10.18 -3.31
CA GLN A 36 2.90 9.69 -4.57
C GLN A 36 2.89 8.16 -4.64
N ASN A 37 2.53 7.59 -5.79
CA ASN A 37 2.58 6.14 -5.98
C ASN A 37 4.03 5.65 -5.98
N ILE A 38 4.30 4.61 -5.21
CA ILE A 38 5.60 3.96 -5.16
C ILE A 38 5.48 2.50 -5.64
N PRO A 39 6.55 1.93 -6.21
CA PRO A 39 6.57 0.51 -6.55
C PRO A 39 6.44 -0.39 -5.32
N LEU A 40 5.66 -1.45 -5.49
CA LEU A 40 5.56 -2.58 -4.58
C LEU A 40 6.63 -3.61 -4.99
N ASP A 41 7.23 -4.31 -4.04
CA ASP A 41 8.10 -5.47 -4.31
C ASP A 41 7.30 -6.78 -4.20
N SER A 42 6.61 -6.97 -3.07
CA SER A 42 5.74 -8.13 -2.85
C SER A 42 4.67 -7.84 -1.80
N ILE A 43 3.60 -8.63 -1.79
CA ILE A 43 2.50 -8.55 -0.82
C ILE A 43 2.24 -9.96 -0.30
N LEU A 44 2.57 -10.21 0.96
CA LEU A 44 2.24 -11.44 1.67
C LEU A 44 0.81 -11.33 2.21
N ILE A 45 -0.09 -12.18 1.72
CA ILE A 45 -1.47 -12.27 2.19
C ILE A 45 -1.61 -13.51 3.07
N LYS A 46 -2.16 -13.36 4.27
CA LYS A 46 -2.46 -14.45 5.21
C LYS A 46 -3.94 -14.44 5.57
N ASN A 47 -4.63 -15.56 5.41
CA ASN A 47 -5.94 -15.78 6.01
C ASN A 47 -5.75 -16.19 7.46
N LEU A 48 -6.06 -15.27 8.38
CA LEU A 48 -5.92 -15.51 9.81
C LEU A 48 -7.01 -16.44 10.35
N THR A 49 -8.15 -16.55 9.66
CA THR A 49 -9.26 -17.44 10.03
C THR A 49 -8.97 -18.89 9.65
N GLN A 50 -8.51 -19.11 8.41
CA GLN A 50 -8.33 -20.45 7.85
C GLN A 50 -6.87 -20.94 7.81
N GLY A 51 -5.90 -20.06 8.09
CA GLY A 51 -4.47 -20.41 8.17
C GLY A 51 -3.76 -20.53 6.82
N TRP A 52 -4.37 -20.06 5.73
CA TRP A 52 -3.74 -20.02 4.40
C TRP A 52 -2.83 -18.80 4.24
N ASP A 53 -1.84 -18.91 3.35
CA ASP A 53 -1.08 -17.76 2.89
C ASP A 53 -0.81 -17.81 1.38
N THR A 54 -0.53 -16.64 0.81
CA THR A 54 -0.06 -16.48 -0.57
C THR A 54 0.78 -15.21 -0.65
N THR A 55 1.58 -15.06 -1.70
CA THR A 55 2.37 -13.84 -1.92
C THR A 55 2.24 -13.38 -3.36
N LEU A 56 1.80 -12.14 -3.55
CA LEU A 56 1.89 -11.45 -4.83
C LEU A 56 3.30 -10.86 -4.96
N TYR A 57 3.88 -10.96 -6.15
CA TYR A 57 5.17 -10.34 -6.47
C TYR A 57 4.96 -9.34 -7.60
N ALA A 58 5.66 -8.21 -7.54
CA ALA A 58 5.56 -7.19 -8.57
C ALA A 58 5.82 -7.76 -9.99
N PRO A 59 5.06 -7.32 -11.00
CA PRO A 59 4.08 -6.22 -11.00
C PRO A 59 2.65 -6.64 -10.62
N ASP A 60 2.43 -7.87 -10.18
CA ASP A 60 1.10 -8.36 -9.85
C ASP A 60 0.61 -7.72 -8.55
N THR A 61 -0.48 -6.97 -8.66
CA THR A 61 -1.06 -6.18 -7.56
C THR A 61 -2.53 -6.48 -7.33
N VAL A 62 -3.09 -7.47 -8.03
CA VAL A 62 -4.49 -7.84 -7.93
C VAL A 62 -4.60 -9.28 -7.46
N LEU A 63 -5.31 -9.50 -6.37
CA LEU A 63 -5.72 -10.81 -5.89
C LEU A 63 -7.19 -11.01 -6.26
N VAL A 64 -7.49 -12.10 -6.97
CA VAL A 64 -8.84 -12.44 -7.39
C VAL A 64 -9.30 -13.68 -6.62
N PHE A 65 -10.47 -13.61 -5.99
CA PHE A 65 -11.13 -14.75 -5.38
C PHE A 65 -12.32 -15.17 -6.21
N ASP A 66 -12.37 -16.45 -6.55
CA ASP A 66 -13.58 -17.11 -6.99
C ASP A 66 -14.38 -17.55 -5.76
N TYR A 67 -15.56 -16.98 -5.52
CA TYR A 67 -16.46 -17.42 -4.45
C TYR A 67 -17.84 -17.82 -5.00
N VAL A 68 -18.46 -18.79 -4.34
CA VAL A 68 -19.79 -19.27 -4.72
C VAL A 68 -20.83 -18.42 -3.98
N SER A 69 -21.50 -17.51 -4.68
CA SER A 69 -22.69 -16.85 -4.14
C SER A 69 -23.91 -17.75 -4.33
N GLY A 70 -24.07 -18.73 -3.44
CA GLY A 70 -25.20 -19.66 -3.45
C GLY A 70 -25.03 -20.78 -2.43
N ILE A 71 -26.13 -21.19 -1.80
CA ILE A 71 -26.15 -22.37 -0.94
C ILE A 71 -26.01 -23.59 -1.84
N GLU A 72 -24.87 -24.26 -1.81
CA GLU A 72 -24.77 -25.63 -2.29
C GLU A 72 -24.48 -26.60 -1.15
N ASN A 73 -25.28 -27.65 -1.15
CA ASN A 73 -25.25 -28.76 -0.21
C ASN A 73 -23.86 -29.38 -0.10
N SER A 74 -23.50 -29.72 1.12
CA SER A 74 -22.37 -30.55 1.49
C SER A 74 -22.31 -31.84 0.64
N GLY A 75 -21.20 -31.99 -0.11
CA GLY A 75 -20.96 -33.13 -0.99
C GLY A 75 -19.48 -33.31 -1.35
N ALA A 76 -18.69 -33.72 -0.35
CA ALA A 76 -17.49 -34.56 -0.36
C ALA A 76 -16.58 -34.69 -1.62
N ILE A 77 -15.26 -34.67 -1.34
CA ILE A 77 -14.11 -35.36 -1.98
C ILE A 77 -13.24 -34.49 -2.91
N GLY A 78 -11.95 -34.38 -2.56
CA GLY A 78 -10.94 -33.65 -3.32
C GLY A 78 -10.66 -34.26 -4.69
N GLU A 79 -10.38 -33.43 -5.69
CA GLU A 79 -10.24 -33.92 -7.06
C GLU A 79 -8.89 -33.63 -7.71
N LYS A 80 -8.36 -34.71 -8.27
CA LYS A 80 -7.14 -34.84 -9.04
C LYS A 80 -7.34 -34.19 -10.42
N ALA A 81 -7.00 -32.92 -10.56
CA ALA A 81 -7.08 -32.22 -11.86
C ALA A 81 -5.68 -32.04 -12.50
N PHE A 82 -5.62 -32.11 -13.83
CA PHE A 82 -4.40 -31.76 -14.58
C PHE A 82 -4.19 -30.22 -14.62
N VAL A 83 -2.96 -29.79 -14.89
CA VAL A 83 -2.60 -28.37 -15.03
C VAL A 83 -2.35 -28.05 -16.50
N LEU A 84 -2.98 -26.99 -17.01
CA LEU A 84 -2.83 -26.51 -18.38
C LEU A 84 -2.20 -25.12 -18.34
N SER A 85 -1.03 -24.95 -18.96
CA SER A 85 -0.39 -23.65 -19.09
C SER A 85 -1.10 -22.76 -20.11
N GLN A 86 -0.90 -21.45 -19.98
CA GLN A 86 -1.22 -20.52 -21.05
C GLN A 86 -0.28 -20.76 -22.26
N ASN A 87 -0.77 -20.46 -23.46
CA ASN A 87 0.02 -20.59 -24.68
C ASN A 87 1.21 -19.61 -24.69
N HIS A 88 2.38 -20.05 -25.17
CA HIS A 88 3.56 -19.20 -25.34
C HIS A 88 4.12 -19.31 -26.76
N PRO A 89 4.37 -18.18 -27.45
CA PRO A 89 4.04 -16.81 -27.05
C PRO A 89 2.52 -16.55 -27.04
N ASN A 90 2.06 -15.51 -26.32
CA ASN A 90 0.69 -14.96 -26.40
C ASN A 90 0.77 -13.43 -26.28
N PRO A 91 0.40 -12.64 -27.32
CA PRO A 91 -0.10 -13.07 -28.63
C PRO A 91 0.94 -13.84 -29.45
N PHE A 92 0.48 -14.65 -30.41
CA PHE A 92 1.35 -15.47 -31.25
C PHE A 92 1.16 -15.22 -32.74
N LYS A 93 2.18 -15.58 -33.54
CA LYS A 93 2.16 -15.44 -35.00
C LYS A 93 2.31 -16.81 -35.65
N GLY A 94 1.19 -17.41 -36.08
CA GLY A 94 1.19 -18.66 -36.85
C GLY A 94 1.43 -19.94 -36.05
N LYS A 95 2.25 -19.90 -34.99
CA LYS A 95 2.54 -21.02 -34.09
C LYS A 95 2.58 -20.56 -32.62
N THR A 96 2.03 -21.36 -31.72
CA THR A 96 2.20 -21.22 -30.27
C THR A 96 2.32 -22.60 -29.63
N GLU A 97 2.84 -22.67 -28.41
CA GLU A 97 3.00 -23.93 -27.66
C GLU A 97 2.23 -23.87 -26.34
N VAL A 98 1.70 -25.01 -25.92
CA VAL A 98 1.01 -25.19 -24.64
C VAL A 98 1.59 -26.42 -23.95
N ASP A 99 1.79 -26.31 -22.65
CA ASP A 99 2.25 -27.39 -21.79
C ASP A 99 1.11 -27.86 -20.87
N LEU A 100 1.03 -29.17 -20.69
CA LEU A 100 0.04 -29.90 -19.91
C LEU A 100 0.78 -30.79 -18.90
N PHE A 101 0.47 -30.64 -17.62
CA PHE A 101 0.96 -31.51 -16.55
C PHE A 101 -0.14 -32.43 -16.05
N LEU A 102 0.11 -33.74 -16.11
CA LEU A 102 -0.80 -34.77 -15.62
C LEU A 102 -0.34 -35.31 -14.26
N LEU A 103 -1.24 -35.31 -13.27
CA LEU A 103 -0.98 -35.86 -11.93
C LEU A 103 -0.93 -37.39 -11.91
N GLU A 104 -1.63 -38.04 -12.84
CA GLU A 104 -1.64 -39.48 -13.04
C GLU A 104 -1.75 -39.79 -14.54
N LYS A 105 -1.49 -41.06 -14.91
CA LYS A 105 -1.71 -41.50 -16.29
C LYS A 105 -3.20 -41.45 -16.63
N GLU A 106 -3.57 -40.68 -17.66
CA GLU A 106 -4.95 -40.55 -18.10
C GLU A 106 -5.09 -40.35 -19.62
N ASN A 107 -6.29 -40.61 -20.14
CA ASN A 107 -6.65 -40.25 -21.52
C ASN A 107 -7.00 -38.77 -21.54
N VAL A 108 -6.38 -38.03 -22.46
CA VAL A 108 -6.58 -36.61 -22.63
C VAL A 108 -7.02 -36.32 -24.06
N LYS A 109 -8.08 -35.54 -24.19
CA LYS A 109 -8.53 -34.95 -25.45
C LYS A 109 -8.26 -33.44 -25.44
N ILE A 110 -7.48 -32.97 -26.41
CA ILE A 110 -7.23 -31.55 -26.66
C ILE A 110 -8.00 -31.15 -27.91
N THR A 111 -8.88 -30.16 -27.80
CA THR A 111 -9.71 -29.68 -28.90
C THR A 111 -9.52 -28.17 -29.07
N VAL A 112 -9.35 -27.70 -30.30
CA VAL A 112 -9.26 -26.26 -30.60
C VAL A 112 -10.50 -25.81 -31.34
N TRP A 113 -11.12 -24.74 -30.85
CA TRP A 113 -12.37 -24.16 -31.34
C TRP A 113 -12.15 -22.76 -31.91
N ASP A 114 -13.01 -22.35 -32.84
CA ASP A 114 -13.16 -20.93 -33.19
C ASP A 114 -14.13 -20.19 -32.26
N ILE A 115 -14.31 -18.89 -32.48
CA ILE A 115 -15.22 -18.03 -31.69
C ILE A 115 -16.70 -18.39 -31.84
N LEU A 116 -17.06 -19.17 -32.87
CA LEU A 116 -18.42 -19.63 -33.11
C LEU A 116 -18.67 -21.02 -32.51
N GLY A 117 -17.66 -21.61 -31.84
CA GLY A 117 -17.74 -22.95 -31.25
C GLY A 117 -17.56 -24.08 -32.26
N SER A 118 -17.05 -23.80 -33.47
CA SER A 118 -16.73 -24.86 -34.45
C SER A 118 -15.40 -25.51 -34.12
N GLU A 119 -15.36 -26.85 -34.09
CA GLU A 119 -14.13 -27.61 -33.89
C GLU A 119 -13.19 -27.45 -35.10
N LEU A 120 -11.95 -27.04 -34.86
CA LEU A 120 -10.94 -26.79 -35.89
C LEU A 120 -9.90 -27.92 -36.02
N THR A 121 -9.48 -28.50 -34.89
CA THR A 121 -8.55 -29.63 -34.81
C THR A 121 -8.61 -30.24 -33.41
N ASN A 122 -8.28 -31.52 -33.29
CA ASN A 122 -8.13 -32.19 -32.00
C ASN A 122 -6.89 -33.10 -31.95
N TYR A 123 -6.54 -33.50 -30.73
CA TYR A 123 -5.58 -34.55 -30.40
C TYR A 123 -6.18 -35.38 -29.26
N GLU A 124 -6.12 -36.70 -29.34
CA GLU A 124 -6.60 -37.57 -28.26
C GLU A 124 -5.62 -38.73 -28.08
N ASN A 125 -5.12 -38.92 -26.85
CA ASN A 125 -4.24 -40.02 -26.52
C ASN A 125 -4.17 -40.27 -25.00
N THR A 126 -3.74 -41.47 -24.61
CA THR A 126 -3.37 -41.76 -23.21
C THR A 126 -1.93 -41.33 -22.94
N LEU A 127 -1.76 -40.40 -22.01
CA LEU A 127 -0.48 -39.82 -21.64
C LEU A 127 -0.09 -40.25 -20.23
N ASN A 128 1.20 -40.45 -19.98
CA ASN A 128 1.70 -40.82 -18.66
C ASN A 128 1.62 -39.64 -17.68
N ARG A 129 1.84 -39.89 -16.39
CA ARG A 129 2.04 -38.81 -15.42
C ARG A 129 3.25 -37.96 -15.84
N GLY A 130 3.16 -36.64 -15.73
CA GLY A 130 4.26 -35.71 -16.01
C GLY A 130 3.91 -34.62 -17.01
N ASN A 131 4.95 -33.94 -17.50
CA ASN A 131 4.83 -32.78 -18.40
C ASN A 131 4.79 -33.19 -19.87
N HIS A 132 3.82 -32.63 -20.59
CA HIS A 132 3.54 -32.89 -22.00
C HIS A 132 3.41 -31.57 -22.76
N SER A 133 4.08 -31.45 -23.90
CA SER A 133 4.07 -30.22 -24.71
C SER A 133 3.34 -30.42 -26.02
N PHE A 134 2.61 -29.41 -26.45
CA PHE A 134 1.86 -29.39 -27.70
C PHE A 134 2.12 -28.10 -28.47
N ALA A 135 2.31 -28.22 -29.79
CA ALA A 135 2.42 -27.08 -30.69
C ALA A 135 1.11 -26.91 -31.45
N PHE A 136 0.52 -25.73 -31.34
CA PHE A 136 -0.62 -25.32 -32.15
C PHE A 136 -0.14 -24.46 -33.33
N TYR A 137 -0.55 -24.86 -34.53
CA TYR A 137 -0.38 -24.10 -35.76
C TYR A 137 -1.74 -23.53 -36.17
N SER A 138 -1.85 -22.20 -36.12
CA SER A 138 -3.11 -21.48 -36.41
C SER A 138 -3.40 -21.36 -37.90
N GLY A 139 -4.68 -21.28 -38.24
CA GLY A 139 -5.17 -20.72 -39.50
C GLY A 139 -5.23 -19.19 -39.49
N ASN A 140 -6.26 -18.64 -40.12
CA ASN A 140 -6.43 -17.19 -40.34
C ASN A 140 -7.31 -16.48 -39.30
N GLN A 141 -7.80 -17.20 -38.29
CA GLN A 141 -8.64 -16.61 -37.24
C GLN A 141 -7.77 -15.83 -36.24
N LYS A 142 -8.36 -14.77 -35.67
CA LYS A 142 -7.73 -13.93 -34.64
C LYS A 142 -7.74 -14.58 -33.25
N TYR A 143 -8.79 -15.34 -32.94
CA TYR A 143 -8.98 -15.96 -31.63
C TYR A 143 -9.20 -17.45 -31.80
N TYR A 144 -8.61 -18.22 -30.89
CA TYR A 144 -8.80 -19.65 -30.75
C TYR A 144 -9.03 -19.99 -29.28
N PHE A 145 -9.82 -21.02 -29.03
CA PHE A 145 -9.99 -21.58 -27.69
C PHE A 145 -9.46 -23.01 -27.69
N LEU A 146 -8.49 -23.32 -26.84
CA LEU A 146 -7.96 -24.67 -26.69
C LEU A 146 -8.50 -25.26 -25.39
N THR A 147 -9.28 -26.33 -25.52
CA THR A 147 -9.85 -27.08 -24.40
C THR A 147 -9.13 -28.40 -24.25
N VAL A 148 -8.65 -28.69 -23.04
CA VAL A 148 -8.15 -30.00 -22.62
C VAL A 148 -9.21 -30.65 -21.76
N THR A 149 -9.59 -31.88 -22.07
CA THR A 149 -10.53 -32.71 -21.32
C THR A 149 -9.82 -33.96 -20.84
N GLY A 150 -9.77 -34.15 -19.52
CA GLY A 150 -9.29 -35.35 -18.84
C GLY A 150 -10.45 -36.16 -18.27
N LYS A 151 -10.16 -37.07 -17.32
CA LYS A 151 -11.17 -37.99 -16.76
C LYS A 151 -12.33 -37.31 -16.03
N GLN A 152 -12.04 -36.26 -15.26
CA GLN A 152 -13.00 -35.62 -14.35
C GLN A 152 -13.20 -34.12 -14.64
N THR A 153 -12.25 -33.50 -15.33
CA THR A 153 -12.22 -32.04 -15.50
C THR A 153 -11.91 -31.65 -16.94
N SER A 154 -12.31 -30.44 -17.32
CA SER A 154 -11.90 -29.79 -18.57
C SER A 154 -11.38 -28.39 -18.26
N LYS A 155 -10.28 -27.99 -18.90
CA LYS A 155 -9.71 -26.63 -18.82
C LYS A 155 -9.64 -26.01 -20.21
N THR A 156 -9.92 -24.71 -20.32
CA THR A 156 -9.89 -23.99 -21.61
C THR A 156 -9.04 -22.73 -21.50
N ILE A 157 -8.18 -22.51 -22.48
CA ILE A 157 -7.39 -21.27 -22.62
C ILE A 157 -7.75 -20.53 -23.90
N LYS A 158 -7.66 -19.19 -23.87
CA LYS A 158 -7.86 -18.31 -25.03
C LYS A 158 -6.52 -17.93 -25.62
N MET A 159 -6.34 -18.18 -26.92
CA MET A 159 -5.10 -17.89 -27.65
C MET A 159 -5.34 -16.77 -28.69
N LEU A 160 -4.48 -15.74 -28.69
CA LEU A 160 -4.59 -14.59 -29.59
C LEU A 160 -3.56 -14.65 -30.72
N ASN A 161 -4.02 -14.78 -31.96
CA ASN A 161 -3.19 -14.82 -33.17
C ASN A 161 -3.11 -13.43 -33.81
N ILE A 162 -1.91 -12.89 -33.98
CA ILE A 162 -1.64 -11.57 -34.58
C ILE A 162 -1.29 -11.64 -36.07
N ASN A 163 -1.42 -12.80 -36.69
CA ASN A 163 -0.94 -13.02 -38.04
C ASN A 163 -1.86 -12.39 -39.11
N SER A 164 -1.28 -11.53 -39.95
CA SER A 164 -1.80 -11.06 -41.22
C SER A 164 -0.96 -11.66 -42.35
N ASN A 165 -1.46 -12.71 -43.02
CA ASN A 165 -0.83 -13.43 -44.14
C ASN A 165 0.51 -14.15 -43.87
N THR A 166 0.46 -15.49 -43.81
CA THR A 166 1.63 -16.36 -44.05
C THR A 166 1.24 -17.53 -44.96
N ALA A 167 2.21 -18.03 -45.73
CA ALA A 167 2.12 -18.96 -46.87
C ALA A 167 1.53 -20.37 -46.62
N TYR A 168 0.83 -20.59 -45.51
CA TYR A 168 0.10 -21.83 -45.20
C TYR A 168 -1.40 -21.53 -45.09
N ALA A 169 -2.02 -21.26 -46.23
CA ALA A 169 -3.47 -21.31 -46.33
C ALA A 169 -3.92 -22.78 -46.24
N GLY A 170 -4.13 -23.31 -45.03
CA GLY A 170 -4.66 -24.67 -44.92
C GLY A 170 -4.61 -25.30 -43.54
N LYS A 171 -5.77 -25.24 -42.85
CA LYS A 171 -6.19 -26.03 -41.68
C LYS A 171 -5.34 -25.92 -40.41
N CYS A 172 -5.99 -25.59 -39.30
CA CYS A 172 -5.36 -25.59 -37.98
C CYS A 172 -4.83 -27.00 -37.65
N LYS A 173 -3.74 -27.07 -36.89
CA LYS A 173 -3.16 -28.35 -36.46
C LYS A 173 -2.64 -28.24 -35.03
N ILE A 174 -2.99 -29.21 -34.19
CA ILE A 174 -2.36 -29.43 -32.88
C ILE A 174 -1.44 -30.65 -32.96
N VAL A 175 -0.22 -30.52 -32.47
CA VAL A 175 0.82 -31.57 -32.56
C VAL A 175 1.42 -31.82 -31.19
N TYR A 176 1.44 -33.07 -30.75
CA TYR A 176 2.19 -33.47 -29.57
C TYR A 176 3.69 -33.40 -29.85
N ILE A 177 4.41 -32.55 -29.10
CA ILE A 177 5.85 -32.30 -29.25
C ILE A 177 6.65 -33.36 -28.50
N GLY A 178 6.19 -33.77 -27.31
CA GLY A 178 6.85 -34.79 -26.50
C GLY A 178 6.66 -34.63 -25.00
N TYR A 179 7.27 -35.57 -24.27
CA TYR A 179 7.37 -35.57 -22.82
C TYR A 179 8.63 -34.80 -22.39
N LYS A 180 8.52 -33.92 -21.38
CA LYS A 180 9.64 -33.15 -20.83
C LYS A 180 9.97 -33.66 -19.42
N ASP A 181 11.18 -34.18 -19.23
CA ASP A 181 11.60 -34.82 -17.97
C ASP A 181 12.02 -33.83 -16.86
N ASN A 182 12.08 -32.53 -17.18
CA ASN A 182 12.39 -31.48 -16.21
C ASN A 182 11.11 -30.76 -15.77
N MET A 183 11.00 -30.51 -14.46
CA MET A 183 10.05 -29.54 -13.90
C MET A 183 10.40 -28.15 -14.44
N ILE A 184 9.80 -27.78 -15.57
CA ILE A 184 9.74 -26.39 -15.96
C ILE A 184 8.70 -25.76 -15.05
N ASN A 185 9.14 -24.84 -14.19
CA ASN A 185 8.26 -24.00 -13.39
C ASN A 185 7.49 -23.07 -14.34
N TYR A 186 6.34 -23.56 -14.82
CA TYR A 186 5.37 -22.72 -15.49
C TYR A 186 4.63 -21.93 -14.43
N LYS A 187 5.01 -20.66 -14.22
CA LYS A 187 4.16 -19.70 -13.50
C LYS A 187 2.96 -19.37 -14.39
N SER A 188 1.97 -20.25 -14.35
CA SER A 188 0.64 -20.00 -14.89
C SER A 188 -0.15 -19.16 -13.89
N GLN A 189 -1.05 -18.32 -14.41
CA GLN A 189 -1.92 -17.40 -13.69
C GLN A 189 -2.91 -18.09 -12.71
N GLU A 190 -2.84 -19.42 -12.56
CA GLU A 190 -3.71 -20.23 -11.69
C GLU A 190 -3.17 -20.44 -10.25
N GLU A 191 -1.94 -20.04 -9.89
CA GLU A 191 -1.45 -20.23 -8.51
C GLU A 191 -2.09 -19.29 -7.46
N ILE A 192 -2.95 -18.35 -7.88
CA ILE A 192 -3.73 -17.52 -6.95
C ILE A 192 -4.97 -18.26 -6.39
N ASN A 193 -5.42 -19.34 -7.05
CA ASN A 193 -6.68 -20.03 -6.71
C ASN A 193 -6.57 -21.10 -5.59
N ASN A 194 -5.46 -21.16 -4.86
CA ASN A 194 -5.32 -22.05 -3.70
C ASN A 194 -5.30 -21.32 -2.35
N PHE A 195 -5.55 -20.01 -2.34
CA PHE A 195 -5.75 -19.28 -1.10
C PHE A 195 -7.17 -19.55 -0.59
N GLY A 196 -7.31 -20.39 0.44
CA GLY A 196 -8.61 -20.66 1.05
C GLY A 196 -9.17 -19.38 1.65
N PHE A 197 -10.28 -18.91 1.09
CA PHE A 197 -10.98 -17.69 1.51
C PHE A 197 -12.49 -17.91 1.45
N SER A 198 -13.17 -17.45 2.51
CA SER A 198 -14.62 -17.30 2.58
C SER A 198 -14.93 -15.83 2.90
N ILE A 199 -16.05 -15.31 2.37
CA ILE A 199 -16.52 -13.98 2.75
C ILE A 199 -16.64 -13.88 4.28
N GLY A 200 -16.05 -12.83 4.83
CA GLY A 200 -16.00 -12.60 6.29
C GLY A 200 -14.75 -13.13 6.97
N ASP A 201 -13.87 -13.85 6.28
CA ASP A 201 -12.56 -14.20 6.83
C ASP A 201 -11.71 -12.96 7.09
N THR A 202 -10.88 -13.00 8.13
CA THR A 202 -9.94 -11.92 8.42
C THR A 202 -8.62 -12.20 7.71
N LEU A 203 -8.23 -11.27 6.84
CA LEU A 203 -6.99 -11.33 6.06
C LEU A 203 -5.99 -10.30 6.59
N LYS A 204 -4.70 -10.69 6.62
CA LYS A 204 -3.56 -9.82 6.86
C LYS A 204 -2.75 -9.68 5.57
N TYR A 205 -2.60 -8.47 5.08
CA TYR A 205 -1.79 -8.12 3.91
C TYR A 205 -0.53 -7.41 4.39
N THR A 206 0.65 -7.99 4.17
CA THR A 206 1.95 -7.38 4.49
C THR A 206 2.67 -7.05 3.18
N CYS A 207 2.75 -5.78 2.87
CA CYS A 207 3.44 -5.23 1.72
C CYS A 207 4.92 -5.00 2.02
N TYR A 208 5.77 -5.30 1.04
CA TYR A 208 7.20 -5.00 1.00
C TYR A 208 7.49 -4.05 -0.16
N SER A 209 8.29 -3.02 0.09
CA SER A 209 8.80 -2.05 -0.90
C SER A 209 10.21 -1.63 -0.51
N TYR A 210 10.91 -0.90 -1.39
CA TYR A 210 12.24 -0.33 -1.14
C TYR A 210 12.30 0.64 0.06
N ILE A 211 11.15 1.10 0.55
CA ILE A 211 11.03 1.94 1.75
C ILE A 211 10.55 1.21 3.00
N GLY A 212 10.34 -0.11 2.94
CA GLY A 212 10.07 -0.97 4.10
C GLY A 212 8.83 -1.86 3.97
N GLU A 213 8.38 -2.42 5.10
CA GLU A 213 7.15 -3.20 5.17
C GLU A 213 5.98 -2.44 5.81
N ARG A 214 4.76 -2.70 5.33
CA ARG A 214 3.50 -2.16 5.86
C ARG A 214 2.43 -3.23 5.90
N THR A 215 1.56 -3.20 6.90
CA THR A 215 0.52 -4.21 7.08
C THR A 215 -0.87 -3.59 7.13
N ILE A 216 -1.83 -4.21 6.46
CA ILE A 216 -3.27 -3.94 6.61
C ILE A 216 -3.95 -5.24 7.05
N ILE A 217 -4.91 -5.18 7.98
CA ILE A 217 -5.76 -6.30 8.36
C ILE A 217 -7.21 -5.90 8.10
N ASP A 218 -7.95 -6.71 7.34
CA ASP A 218 -9.35 -6.44 7.02
C ASP A 218 -10.12 -7.74 6.73
N SER A 219 -11.45 -7.66 6.73
CA SER A 219 -12.37 -8.73 6.35
C SER A 219 -13.17 -8.34 5.11
N PRO A 220 -12.57 -8.45 3.90
CA PRO A 220 -13.19 -7.99 2.66
C PRO A 220 -14.49 -8.75 2.37
N THR A 221 -15.51 -8.01 1.94
CA THR A 221 -16.82 -8.56 1.54
C THR A 221 -17.18 -8.27 0.08
N GLY A 222 -16.31 -7.54 -0.64
CA GLY A 222 -16.46 -7.20 -2.05
C GLY A 222 -15.18 -6.60 -2.62
N ASN A 223 -15.26 -6.12 -3.87
CA ASN A 223 -14.11 -5.52 -4.55
C ASN A 223 -13.58 -4.33 -3.75
N GLN A 224 -12.27 -4.31 -3.50
CA GLN A 224 -11.66 -3.29 -2.66
C GLN A 224 -10.27 -2.94 -3.21
N THR A 225 -9.90 -1.67 -3.11
CA THR A 225 -8.51 -1.25 -3.27
C THR A 225 -7.91 -0.97 -1.89
N TYR A 226 -6.79 -1.61 -1.60
CA TYR A 226 -5.96 -1.34 -0.44
C TYR A 226 -4.75 -0.52 -0.88
N THR A 227 -4.55 0.63 -0.24
CA THR A 227 -3.36 1.45 -0.46
C THR A 227 -2.50 1.40 0.79
N PHE A 228 -1.33 0.77 0.69
CA PHE A 228 -0.29 0.79 1.73
C PHE A 228 0.31 2.19 1.78
N GLN A 229 -0.03 2.93 2.82
CA GLN A 229 0.52 4.25 3.08
C GLN A 229 1.82 4.08 3.85
N TYR A 230 2.92 4.44 3.22
CA TYR A 230 4.24 4.40 3.82
C TYR A 230 4.58 5.67 4.61
N ALA A 231 3.86 6.75 4.31
CA ALA A 231 3.69 7.92 5.16
C ALA A 231 2.20 8.28 5.19
N GLY A 232 1.73 8.90 6.27
CA GLY A 232 0.34 9.33 6.42
C GLY A 232 -0.20 10.08 5.21
N ASN A 233 -1.51 9.92 4.98
CA ASN A 233 -2.21 10.54 3.86
C ASN A 233 -2.02 12.06 3.90
N PRO A 234 -1.72 12.74 2.78
CA PRO A 234 -1.81 14.19 2.76
C PRO A 234 -3.23 14.65 3.14
N CYS A 235 -3.34 15.87 3.66
CA CYS A 235 -4.65 16.42 4.00
C CYS A 235 -5.59 16.46 2.79
N PRO A 236 -6.88 16.10 2.95
CA PRO A 236 -7.87 16.22 1.89
C PRO A 236 -7.83 17.62 1.28
N GLU A 237 -7.69 17.68 -0.05
CA GLU A 237 -7.66 18.92 -0.85
C GLU A 237 -6.49 19.90 -0.54
N MET A 238 -5.64 19.60 0.45
CA MET A 238 -4.53 20.47 0.87
C MET A 238 -3.25 19.66 1.12
N PRO A 239 -2.64 19.03 0.08
CA PRO A 239 -1.42 18.23 0.25
C PRO A 239 -0.19 19.06 0.66
N THR A 240 -0.25 20.37 0.45
CA THR A 240 0.78 21.32 0.85
C THR A 240 0.16 22.62 1.34
N ILE A 241 0.86 23.34 2.22
CA ILE A 241 0.52 24.69 2.68
C ILE A 241 1.72 25.61 2.51
N THR A 242 1.49 26.90 2.25
CA THR A 242 2.55 27.91 2.08
C THR A 242 2.38 29.02 3.12
N ASP A 243 3.46 29.41 3.80
CA ASP A 243 3.44 30.54 4.73
C ASP A 243 3.62 31.90 4.03
N ILE A 244 3.58 32.97 4.83
CA ILE A 244 3.71 34.36 4.34
C ILE A 244 5.07 34.64 3.68
N ASP A 245 6.10 33.85 4.00
CA ASP A 245 7.45 33.96 3.46
C ASP A 245 7.65 33.14 2.17
N GLY A 246 6.63 32.41 1.73
CA GLY A 246 6.70 31.52 0.57
C GLY A 246 7.35 30.16 0.88
N ASN A 247 7.54 29.80 2.15
CA ASN A 247 7.99 28.45 2.48
C ASN A 247 6.83 27.47 2.28
N ILE A 248 7.09 26.42 1.50
CA ILE A 248 6.12 25.35 1.22
C ILE A 248 6.37 24.18 2.18
N TYR A 249 5.28 23.64 2.72
CA TYR A 249 5.27 22.52 3.66
C TYR A 249 4.32 21.45 3.18
N ASN A 250 4.71 20.19 3.33
CA ASN A 250 3.82 19.07 3.09
C ASN A 250 2.88 18.90 4.29
N THR A 251 1.69 18.35 4.06
CA THR A 251 0.72 18.08 5.12
C THR A 251 0.49 16.59 5.28
N VAL A 252 -0.06 16.22 6.43
CA VAL A 252 -0.46 14.85 6.76
C VAL A 252 -1.71 14.88 7.62
N GLN A 253 -2.69 14.06 7.25
CA GLN A 253 -3.89 13.81 8.03
C GLN A 253 -3.61 12.70 9.04
N ILE A 254 -3.83 13.00 10.32
CA ILE A 254 -3.72 12.06 11.44
C ILE A 254 -5.00 12.17 12.25
N GLY A 255 -5.83 11.12 12.18
CA GLY A 255 -7.22 11.20 12.65
C GLY A 255 -7.99 12.29 11.90
N ASP A 256 -8.66 13.15 12.66
CA ASP A 256 -9.44 14.27 12.14
C ASP A 256 -8.61 15.57 12.04
N GLN A 257 -7.30 15.50 12.30
CA GLN A 257 -6.42 16.66 12.29
C GLN A 257 -5.49 16.68 11.08
N CYS A 258 -5.26 17.88 10.58
CA CYS A 258 -4.34 18.14 9.49
C CYS A 258 -3.07 18.78 10.00
N TRP A 259 -1.95 18.06 9.95
CA TRP A 259 -0.66 18.50 10.49
C TRP A 259 0.32 18.86 9.37
N MET A 260 1.18 19.85 9.60
CA MET A 260 2.37 20.02 8.78
C MET A 260 3.35 18.86 9.02
N LYS A 261 4.09 18.42 7.99
CA LYS A 261 5.14 17.41 8.12
C LYS A 261 6.48 18.01 8.55
N GLU A 262 6.81 19.19 8.06
CA GLU A 262 8.03 19.90 8.45
C GLU A 262 7.73 20.94 9.54
N ASN A 263 8.78 21.34 10.27
CA ASN A 263 8.67 22.40 11.26
C ASN A 263 8.57 23.76 10.55
N LEU A 264 7.78 24.66 11.15
CA LEU A 264 7.61 26.01 10.64
C LEU A 264 8.95 26.77 10.61
N ARG A 265 9.12 27.60 9.58
CA ARG A 265 10.35 28.38 9.33
C ARG A 265 10.07 29.78 8.78
N THR A 266 8.87 30.31 9.07
CA THR A 266 8.53 31.70 8.79
C THR A 266 9.32 32.66 9.67
N THR A 267 9.62 33.83 9.12
CA THR A 267 10.31 34.95 9.76
C THR A 267 9.40 36.17 9.90
N ASN A 268 8.16 36.07 9.42
CA ASN A 268 7.12 37.08 9.56
C ASN A 268 5.83 36.44 10.12
N TYR A 269 5.08 37.21 10.89
CA TYR A 269 3.69 36.89 11.22
C TYR A 269 2.80 37.03 9.98
N ASN A 270 1.58 36.50 10.01
CA ASN A 270 0.66 36.50 8.85
C ASN A 270 0.32 37.90 8.33
N ASN A 271 0.38 38.92 9.20
CA ASN A 271 0.16 40.30 8.79
C ASN A 271 1.39 40.97 8.13
N GLY A 272 2.49 40.22 7.92
CA GLY A 272 3.75 40.70 7.36
C GLY A 272 4.67 41.39 8.38
N THR A 273 4.32 41.41 9.68
CA THR A 273 5.20 41.96 10.71
C THR A 273 6.40 41.03 10.93
N PRO A 274 7.66 41.52 10.83
CA PRO A 274 8.83 40.71 11.09
C PRO A 274 8.89 40.20 12.53
N ILE A 275 9.19 38.91 12.68
CA ILE A 275 9.52 38.31 13.97
C ILE A 275 11.01 38.62 14.22
N PRO A 276 11.41 39.14 15.39
CA PRO A 276 12.82 39.39 15.68
C PRO A 276 13.67 38.11 15.67
N ASN A 277 14.73 38.07 14.86
CA ASN A 277 15.79 37.06 14.97
C ASN A 277 16.79 37.51 16.05
N VAL A 278 16.72 36.88 17.23
CA VAL A 278 17.53 37.29 18.39
C VAL A 278 18.61 36.26 18.63
N THR A 279 19.86 36.56 18.26
CA THR A 279 21.00 35.64 18.44
C THR A 279 21.78 35.88 19.74
N ASP A 280 21.70 37.08 20.31
CA ASP A 280 22.38 37.42 21.58
C ASP A 280 21.73 36.71 22.78
N ASP A 281 22.53 36.02 23.58
CA ASP A 281 22.06 35.22 24.72
C ASP A 281 21.48 36.07 25.85
N ALA A 282 22.08 37.22 26.15
CA ALA A 282 21.64 38.09 27.23
C ALA A 282 20.30 38.77 26.88
N VAL A 283 20.11 39.13 25.60
CA VAL A 283 18.82 39.62 25.10
C VAL A 283 17.77 38.51 25.18
N TRP A 284 18.08 37.31 24.67
CA TRP A 284 17.16 36.17 24.66
C TRP A 284 16.62 35.81 26.06
N GLN A 285 17.50 35.79 27.06
CA GLN A 285 17.18 35.50 28.46
C GLN A 285 16.13 36.44 29.07
N ASN A 286 15.98 37.66 28.52
CA ASN A 286 15.11 38.71 29.04
C ASN A 286 13.89 39.00 28.14
N LEU A 287 13.70 38.22 27.06
CA LEU A 287 12.58 38.43 26.15
C LEU A 287 11.23 38.23 26.84
N THR A 288 10.32 39.16 26.56
CA THR A 288 8.90 39.08 26.91
C THR A 288 7.98 39.17 25.68
N THR A 289 8.58 39.26 24.49
CA THR A 289 7.93 39.35 23.18
C THR A 289 8.33 38.17 22.31
N GLY A 290 7.59 37.95 21.22
CA GLY A 290 7.93 36.93 20.23
C GLY A 290 9.32 37.13 19.64
N ALA A 291 10.03 36.02 19.44
CA ALA A 291 11.30 35.94 18.74
C ALA A 291 11.50 34.55 18.13
N TYR A 292 12.37 34.48 17.14
CA TYR A 292 12.85 33.23 16.58
C TYR A 292 14.37 33.23 16.48
N VAL A 293 14.93 32.05 16.25
CA VAL A 293 16.35 31.86 15.94
C VAL A 293 16.53 30.56 15.15
N TRP A 294 17.60 30.46 14.37
CA TRP A 294 18.04 29.19 13.80
C TRP A 294 18.92 28.45 14.82
N TYR A 295 18.94 27.12 14.77
CA TYR A 295 19.83 26.35 15.65
C TYR A 295 21.29 26.83 15.50
N ASP A 296 22.02 26.94 16.61
CA ASP A 296 23.40 27.49 16.68
C ASP A 296 23.60 28.87 16.03
N ASN A 297 22.53 29.66 15.87
CA ASN A 297 22.54 30.93 15.13
C ASN A 297 22.99 30.77 13.65
N ASP A 298 22.87 29.57 13.08
CA ASP A 298 23.26 29.28 11.70
C ASP A 298 22.03 29.00 10.83
N ILE A 299 21.85 29.85 9.81
CA ILE A 299 20.75 29.76 8.85
C ILE A 299 20.76 28.47 8.03
N SER A 300 21.89 27.75 7.94
CA SER A 300 21.96 26.45 7.25
C SER A 300 20.98 25.42 7.84
N TRP A 301 20.58 25.59 9.12
CA TRP A 301 19.60 24.75 9.80
C TRP A 301 18.13 25.09 9.49
N LYS A 302 17.87 26.18 8.76
CA LYS A 302 16.52 26.60 8.37
C LYS A 302 15.76 25.49 7.65
N ASP A 303 16.35 24.90 6.62
CA ASP A 303 15.66 23.92 5.79
C ASP A 303 15.58 22.53 6.41
N PRO A 304 16.64 22.02 7.08
CA PRO A 304 16.60 20.72 7.76
C PRO A 304 15.64 20.65 8.96
N TYR A 305 15.54 21.69 9.78
CA TYR A 305 14.87 21.61 11.08
C TYR A 305 13.84 22.71 11.36
N GLY A 306 13.79 23.75 10.54
CA GLY A 306 12.95 24.91 10.78
C GLY A 306 13.48 25.84 11.87
N ALA A 307 12.65 26.79 12.28
CA ALA A 307 13.02 27.80 13.27
C ALA A 307 12.72 27.35 14.70
N LEU A 308 13.50 27.88 15.64
CA LEU A 308 13.24 27.77 17.07
C LEU A 308 12.58 29.07 17.55
N TYR A 309 11.28 28.98 17.85
CA TYR A 309 10.50 30.10 18.36
C TYR A 309 10.43 30.07 19.88
N ASN A 310 10.43 31.23 20.52
CA ASN A 310 9.96 31.30 21.90
C ASN A 310 8.43 31.17 21.95
N TRP A 311 7.87 30.91 23.13
CA TRP A 311 6.43 30.70 23.27
C TRP A 311 5.62 31.99 23.04
N HIS A 312 6.18 33.17 23.28
CA HIS A 312 5.46 34.42 23.00
C HIS A 312 5.12 34.58 21.52
N THR A 313 5.93 34.01 20.62
CA THR A 313 5.64 33.98 19.19
C THR A 313 4.42 33.11 18.86
N THR A 314 4.15 32.06 19.63
CA THR A 314 3.08 31.09 19.31
C THR A 314 1.67 31.61 19.63
N ILE A 315 1.58 32.62 20.49
CA ILE A 315 0.33 33.25 20.94
C ILE A 315 0.18 34.69 20.46
N ASP A 316 1.06 35.16 19.57
CA ASP A 316 0.98 36.52 19.04
C ASP A 316 -0.31 36.69 18.23
N THR A 317 -1.04 37.79 18.46
CA THR A 317 -2.33 38.06 17.83
C THR A 317 -2.24 38.26 16.32
N ASN A 318 -1.04 38.50 15.79
CA ASN A 318 -0.80 38.65 14.36
C ASN A 318 -0.74 37.29 13.62
N GLY A 319 -0.75 36.17 14.36
CA GLY A 319 -0.78 34.81 13.82
C GLY A 319 0.57 34.34 13.28
N LEU A 320 1.04 33.19 13.77
CA LEU A 320 2.32 32.59 13.36
C LEU A 320 2.18 31.61 12.20
N CYS A 321 1.10 30.82 12.18
CA CYS A 321 0.84 29.78 11.19
C CYS A 321 0.09 30.33 9.98
N PRO A 322 0.18 29.72 8.78
CA PRO A 322 -0.58 30.15 7.59
C PRO A 322 -2.07 30.37 7.85
N THR A 323 -2.76 31.16 7.01
CA THR A 323 -4.21 31.37 7.14
C THR A 323 -4.95 30.04 7.23
N ASP A 324 -5.95 29.98 8.13
CA ASP A 324 -6.73 28.80 8.50
C ASP A 324 -5.96 27.69 9.24
N TRP A 325 -4.66 27.88 9.48
CA TRP A 325 -3.84 27.01 10.32
C TRP A 325 -3.45 27.73 11.61
N HIS A 326 -3.24 26.97 12.69
CA HIS A 326 -2.85 27.52 13.99
C HIS A 326 -1.78 26.68 14.69
N VAL A 327 -1.18 27.27 15.73
CA VAL A 327 -0.24 26.55 16.59
C VAL A 327 -1.02 25.63 17.52
N ALA A 328 -0.68 24.35 17.48
CA ALA A 328 -1.34 23.29 18.22
C ALA A 328 -1.60 23.61 19.70
N THR A 329 -2.84 23.48 20.15
CA THR A 329 -3.20 23.49 21.57
C THR A 329 -2.81 22.18 22.25
N ASN A 330 -2.80 22.15 23.58
CA ASN A 330 -2.46 20.95 24.33
C ASN A 330 -3.53 19.87 24.15
N ASP A 331 -4.79 20.28 23.92
CA ASP A 331 -5.91 19.38 23.69
C ASP A 331 -5.82 18.77 22.29
N GLU A 332 -5.44 19.55 21.27
CA GLU A 332 -5.16 19.04 19.93
C GLU A 332 -3.98 18.07 19.89
N TRP A 333 -2.90 18.37 20.62
CA TRP A 333 -1.83 17.39 20.80
C TRP A 333 -2.29 16.13 21.54
N THR A 334 -3.25 16.26 22.44
CA THR A 334 -3.85 15.12 23.15
C THR A 334 -4.70 14.29 22.20
N ALA A 335 -5.48 14.93 21.33
CA ALA A 335 -6.25 14.26 20.27
C ALA A 335 -5.36 13.44 19.33
N LEU A 336 -4.21 14.01 18.89
CA LEU A 336 -3.22 13.25 18.13
C LEU A 336 -2.73 12.02 18.92
N THR A 337 -2.37 12.18 20.20
CA THR A 337 -1.87 11.05 20.98
C THR A 337 -2.96 10.01 21.25
N ASP A 338 -4.20 10.42 21.48
CA ASP A 338 -5.32 9.51 21.70
C ASP A 338 -5.62 8.70 20.43
N PHE A 339 -5.55 9.34 19.26
CA PHE A 339 -5.72 8.67 17.97
C PHE A 339 -4.69 7.56 17.73
N ILE A 340 -3.42 7.82 18.08
CA ILE A 340 -2.34 6.83 17.87
C ILE A 340 -2.24 5.77 18.98
N GLY A 341 -3.10 5.82 20.01
CA GLY A 341 -3.13 4.81 21.09
C GLY A 341 -2.56 5.28 22.45
N GLY A 342 -2.25 6.56 22.58
CA GLY A 342 -1.83 7.24 23.79
C GLY A 342 -0.38 7.73 23.75
N THR A 343 0.18 8.06 24.92
CA THR A 343 1.55 8.57 25.05
C THR A 343 2.59 7.49 25.37
N GLY A 344 2.15 6.25 25.57
CA GLY A 344 3.00 5.11 25.94
C GLY A 344 3.95 4.68 24.81
N SER A 345 4.92 3.84 25.15
CA SER A 345 5.75 3.16 24.14
C SER A 345 4.93 2.11 23.40
N PRO A 346 5.03 1.99 22.06
CA PRO A 346 6.03 2.60 21.18
C PRO A 346 5.58 3.88 20.45
N HIS A 347 4.48 4.52 20.80
CA HIS A 347 3.85 5.59 20.01
C HIS A 347 4.77 6.79 19.70
N GLY A 348 5.76 7.06 20.55
CA GLY A 348 6.79 8.04 20.24
C GLY A 348 7.68 7.65 19.07
N ASN A 349 7.98 6.37 18.86
CA ASN A 349 8.72 5.89 17.68
C ASN A 349 7.90 6.06 16.39
N GLU A 350 6.59 5.83 16.48
CA GLU A 350 5.65 5.88 15.35
C GLU A 350 5.50 7.31 14.78
N LEU A 351 5.81 8.33 15.57
CA LEU A 351 5.79 9.74 15.15
C LEU A 351 7.16 10.27 14.68
N LYS A 352 8.26 9.58 15.00
CA LYS A 352 9.60 10.00 14.56
C LYS A 352 9.78 9.70 13.08
N SER A 353 10.46 10.60 12.37
CA SER A 353 11.04 10.27 11.06
C SER A 353 11.94 9.04 11.19
N CYS A 354 11.96 8.19 10.15
CA CYS A 354 12.79 7.00 10.14
C CYS A 354 14.30 7.26 10.04
N ARG A 355 14.68 8.50 9.69
CA ARG A 355 16.08 8.91 9.49
C ARG A 355 16.86 8.82 10.80
N GLN A 356 17.81 7.91 10.88
CA GLN A 356 18.66 7.67 12.05
C GLN A 356 20.05 7.22 11.62
N VAL A 357 21.06 7.54 12.41
CA VAL A 357 22.37 6.86 12.32
C VAL A 357 22.19 5.37 12.60
N ASN A 358 22.72 4.51 11.73
CA ASN A 358 22.65 3.05 11.84
C ASN A 358 21.19 2.56 11.99
N SER A 359 20.27 3.13 11.22
CA SER A 359 18.85 2.76 11.31
C SER A 359 18.67 1.27 10.97
N PRO A 360 18.03 0.47 11.84
CA PRO A 360 17.80 -0.96 11.55
C PRO A 360 16.83 -1.18 10.38
N LEU A 361 16.14 -0.13 9.93
CA LEU A 361 15.31 -0.15 8.72
C LEU A 361 16.15 -0.10 7.43
N GLY A 362 17.42 0.31 7.50
CA GLY A 362 18.31 0.44 6.36
C GLY A 362 17.84 1.47 5.31
N GLY A 363 18.39 1.37 4.10
CA GLY A 363 17.98 2.21 2.96
C GLY A 363 18.10 3.71 3.24
N GLY A 364 17.09 4.49 2.83
CA GLY A 364 17.04 5.94 3.04
C GLY A 364 16.83 6.37 4.50
N CYS A 365 16.50 5.44 5.39
CA CYS A 365 16.38 5.69 6.81
C CYS A 365 17.73 5.64 7.54
N ASP A 366 18.72 4.92 7.00
CA ASP A 366 20.08 4.89 7.54
C ASP A 366 20.90 6.05 6.98
N THR A 367 21.19 7.05 7.82
CA THR A 367 21.89 8.26 7.39
C THR A 367 22.66 8.93 8.50
N THR A 368 23.88 9.36 8.18
CA THR A 368 24.69 10.23 9.05
C THR A 368 24.36 11.71 8.87
N GLU A 369 23.74 12.07 7.73
CA GLU A 369 23.48 13.44 7.32
C GLU A 369 22.19 13.97 7.95
N HIS A 370 22.28 15.12 8.61
CA HIS A 370 21.11 15.80 9.13
C HIS A 370 20.16 16.24 8.00
N PRO A 371 18.84 16.26 8.26
CA PRO A 371 18.18 16.01 9.55
C PRO A 371 18.00 14.51 9.84
N ARG A 372 18.28 14.08 11.08
CA ARG A 372 18.26 12.66 11.49
C ARG A 372 18.38 12.49 13.00
N TRP A 373 17.85 11.38 13.52
CA TRP A 373 17.99 10.94 14.91
C TRP A 373 19.37 10.34 15.18
N ASP A 374 19.88 10.55 16.40
CA ASP A 374 21.02 9.81 16.92
C ASP A 374 20.69 8.32 17.04
N GLU A 375 21.72 7.48 17.01
CA GLU A 375 21.57 6.02 17.04
C GLU A 375 20.88 5.53 18.31
N HIS A 376 19.86 4.68 18.13
CA HIS A 376 19.35 3.79 19.16
C HIS A 376 18.87 2.49 18.54
N ASN A 377 19.08 1.36 19.23
CA ASN A 377 18.77 0.03 18.69
C ASN A 377 17.27 -0.31 18.69
N THR A 378 16.51 0.18 19.66
CA THR A 378 15.07 -0.15 19.85
C THR A 378 14.12 1.05 19.81
N HIS A 379 14.65 2.27 19.71
CA HIS A 379 13.87 3.51 19.78
C HIS A 379 14.00 4.36 18.50
N TYR A 380 14.25 3.67 17.38
CA TYR A 380 14.28 4.26 16.04
C TYR A 380 12.88 4.64 15.57
N GLY A 381 12.80 5.63 14.67
CA GLY A 381 11.53 6.07 14.10
C GLY A 381 11.01 5.12 13.03
N THR A 382 9.70 4.87 13.03
CA THR A 382 9.01 4.08 12.00
C THR A 382 8.12 4.94 11.10
N ASP A 383 7.82 6.16 11.56
CA ASP A 383 6.99 7.16 10.89
C ASP A 383 5.66 6.62 10.36
N ASP A 384 5.00 5.78 11.16
CA ASP A 384 3.83 5.01 10.74
C ASP A 384 2.63 5.90 10.36
N TYR A 385 2.56 7.10 10.95
CA TYR A 385 1.52 8.09 10.67
C TYR A 385 1.97 9.22 9.74
N GLY A 386 3.21 9.18 9.22
CA GLY A 386 3.79 10.24 8.38
C GLY A 386 3.95 11.59 9.06
N PHE A 387 3.96 11.62 10.40
CA PHE A 387 4.25 12.83 11.15
C PHE A 387 5.68 13.31 10.85
N SER A 388 6.64 12.42 10.61
CA SER A 388 8.01 12.78 10.24
C SER A 388 8.68 13.70 11.27
N GLY A 389 8.49 13.41 12.57
CA GLY A 389 9.09 14.19 13.66
C GLY A 389 10.61 14.15 13.62
N LEU A 390 11.25 15.32 13.56
CA LEU A 390 12.71 15.47 13.46
C LEU A 390 13.31 16.11 14.72
N PRO A 391 14.54 15.72 15.12
CA PRO A 391 15.18 16.18 16.35
C PRO A 391 15.98 17.47 16.15
N GLY A 392 15.27 18.59 15.98
CA GLY A 392 15.88 19.91 15.78
C GLY A 392 16.53 20.52 17.02
N GLY A 393 16.50 19.84 18.18
CA GLY A 393 17.02 20.37 19.43
C GLY A 393 16.20 21.55 19.95
N TYR A 394 16.81 22.38 20.79
CA TYR A 394 16.17 23.57 21.35
C TYR A 394 17.21 24.62 21.77
N ARG A 395 16.71 25.84 22.00
CA ARG A 395 17.45 26.90 22.69
C ARG A 395 16.97 27.04 24.14
N GLY A 396 17.90 26.96 25.08
CA GLY A 396 17.65 27.10 26.50
C GLY A 396 17.20 28.50 26.88
N SER A 397 16.66 28.63 28.09
CA SER A 397 16.30 29.95 28.64
C SER A 397 17.51 30.81 29.00
N ASP A 398 18.69 30.19 29.07
CA ASP A 398 20.03 30.77 29.22
C ASP A 398 20.67 31.14 27.87
N GLY A 399 20.02 30.87 26.74
CA GLY A 399 20.53 31.17 25.40
C GLY A 399 21.30 30.02 24.74
N THR A 400 21.67 28.96 25.48
CA THR A 400 22.48 27.86 24.93
C THR A 400 21.67 26.93 24.01
N PHE A 401 22.29 26.40 22.97
CA PHE A 401 21.68 25.42 22.06
C PHE A 401 22.06 24.00 22.45
N ASN A 402 21.09 23.08 22.44
CA ASN A 402 21.30 21.72 22.90
C ASN A 402 20.46 20.71 22.13
N SER A 403 20.94 19.45 22.14
CA SER A 403 20.16 18.24 21.79
C SER A 403 19.70 18.12 20.34
N ILE A 404 20.38 18.77 19.39
CA ILE A 404 20.22 18.43 17.97
C ILE A 404 20.53 16.96 17.73
N GLY A 405 19.75 16.28 16.90
CA GLY A 405 19.86 14.82 16.70
C GLY A 405 19.20 13.99 17.82
N SER A 406 19.11 14.52 19.04
CA SER A 406 18.64 13.75 20.20
C SER A 406 17.18 14.03 20.58
N LEU A 407 16.69 15.27 20.44
CA LEU A 407 15.35 15.69 20.89
C LEU A 407 14.58 16.45 19.80
N GLY A 408 13.36 16.00 19.53
CA GLY A 408 12.34 16.77 18.80
C GLY A 408 11.38 17.38 19.81
N ILE A 409 11.25 18.71 19.82
CA ILE A 409 10.45 19.43 20.82
C ILE A 409 9.58 20.47 20.13
N TRP A 410 8.27 20.36 20.36
CA TRP A 410 7.27 21.24 19.74
C TRP A 410 6.47 21.97 20.78
N TRP A 411 6.32 23.28 20.59
CA TRP A 411 5.44 24.08 21.43
C TRP A 411 3.97 23.65 21.30
N SER A 412 3.25 23.78 22.41
CA SER A 412 1.82 24.03 22.38
C SER A 412 1.55 25.53 22.59
N SER A 413 0.49 26.06 21.98
CA SER A 413 -0.03 27.40 22.28
C SER A 413 -0.71 27.48 23.66
N THR A 414 -0.94 26.36 24.35
CA THR A 414 -1.58 26.34 25.67
C THR A 414 -0.60 26.66 26.80
N GLU A 415 -0.97 27.66 27.59
CA GLU A 415 -0.24 28.07 28.79
C GLU A 415 -0.37 27.04 29.93
N SER A 416 0.68 26.92 30.74
CA SER A 416 0.71 26.08 31.96
C SER A 416 1.18 26.95 33.13
N SER A 417 0.26 27.75 33.69
CA SER A 417 0.59 28.74 34.73
C SER A 417 1.71 29.69 34.27
N SER A 418 2.86 29.74 34.94
CA SER A 418 4.02 30.56 34.54
C SER A 418 4.84 29.97 33.39
N SER A 419 4.52 28.75 32.97
CA SER A 419 5.19 27.99 31.90
C SER A 419 4.25 27.78 30.71
N ALA A 420 4.69 27.04 29.70
CA ALA A 420 3.85 26.61 28.59
C ALA A 420 4.08 25.14 28.26
N TRP A 421 3.02 24.47 27.80
CA TRP A 421 3.04 23.07 27.43
C TRP A 421 3.83 22.83 26.15
N PHE A 422 4.42 21.65 26.04
CA PHE A 422 5.11 21.18 24.84
C PHE A 422 5.02 19.66 24.71
N ARG A 423 5.22 19.15 23.49
CA ARG A 423 5.43 17.72 23.21
C ARG A 423 6.89 17.46 22.89
N LEU A 424 7.37 16.28 23.28
CA LEU A 424 8.76 15.88 23.09
C LEU A 424 8.86 14.43 22.66
N LEU A 425 9.72 14.19 21.67
CA LEU A 425 10.19 12.88 21.26
C LEU A 425 11.71 12.82 21.51
N SER A 426 12.20 11.67 21.97
CA SER A 426 13.62 11.46 22.29
C SER A 426 14.19 10.27 21.54
N TYR A 427 15.44 10.36 21.07
CA TYR A 427 16.11 9.28 20.34
C TYR A 427 16.16 7.96 21.15
N ASN A 428 16.22 8.06 22.47
CA ASN A 428 16.33 6.93 23.41
C ASN A 428 15.02 6.58 24.13
N SER A 429 13.87 7.02 23.62
CA SER A 429 12.56 6.73 24.24
C SER A 429 11.49 6.49 23.19
N GLY A 430 10.67 5.47 23.39
CA GLY A 430 9.48 5.20 22.58
C GLY A 430 8.22 5.95 23.03
N TYR A 431 8.30 6.84 24.03
CA TYR A 431 7.15 7.57 24.56
C TYR A 431 6.95 8.93 23.85
N VAL A 432 5.70 9.38 23.79
CA VAL A 432 5.38 10.79 23.52
C VAL A 432 5.38 11.53 24.86
N LEU A 433 6.38 12.36 25.10
CA LEU A 433 6.52 13.04 26.39
C LEU A 433 5.75 14.37 26.41
N VAL A 434 5.01 14.59 27.49
CA VAL A 434 4.25 15.81 27.75
C VAL A 434 4.88 16.52 28.94
N SER A 435 5.18 17.80 28.79
CA SER A 435 5.77 18.60 29.88
C SER A 435 5.51 20.09 29.66
N SER A 436 5.86 20.92 30.64
CA SER A 436 5.80 22.37 30.55
C SER A 436 7.10 23.00 31.05
N ASN A 437 7.51 24.12 30.45
CA ASN A 437 8.72 24.82 30.85
C ASN A 437 8.62 26.32 30.53
N ASN A 438 9.67 27.05 30.88
CA ASN A 438 9.84 28.48 30.66
C ASN A 438 9.56 28.87 29.20
N LYS A 439 8.69 29.88 29.05
CA LYS A 439 8.20 30.44 27.78
C LYS A 439 9.29 31.04 26.89
N ARG A 440 10.47 31.35 27.45
CA ARG A 440 11.61 31.90 26.71
C ARG A 440 12.43 30.85 25.97
N ARG A 441 12.22 29.55 26.18
CA ARG A 441 12.97 28.53 25.43
C ARG A 441 12.62 28.58 23.94
N GLY A 442 13.61 28.38 23.07
CA GLY A 442 13.39 28.25 21.63
C GLY A 442 13.04 26.81 21.28
N ARG A 443 11.89 26.56 20.67
CA ARG A 443 11.46 25.22 20.23
C ARG A 443 10.80 25.28 18.86
N SER A 444 10.72 24.12 18.22
CA SER A 444 10.02 24.01 16.94
C SER A 444 8.53 24.29 17.12
N VAL A 445 7.90 24.74 16.04
CA VAL A 445 6.44 24.87 15.93
C VAL A 445 6.01 24.06 14.72
N ARG A 446 4.86 23.44 14.84
CA ARG A 446 4.19 22.75 13.75
C ARG A 446 2.73 23.14 13.78
N CYS A 447 2.25 23.68 12.68
CA CYS A 447 0.88 24.13 12.59
C CYS A 447 -0.03 22.96 12.26
N LEU A 448 -1.28 23.09 12.68
CA LEU A 448 -2.35 22.21 12.25
C LEU A 448 -3.59 23.01 11.85
N MET A 449 -4.51 22.34 11.19
CA MET A 449 -5.84 22.81 10.88
C MET A 449 -6.83 21.73 11.32
N ASP A 450 -7.92 22.15 11.95
CA ASP A 450 -9.05 21.28 12.30
C ASP A 450 -10.12 21.31 11.19
N PHE A 451 -10.90 20.24 11.06
CA PHE A 451 -12.03 20.13 10.12
C PHE A 451 -13.39 20.42 10.76
#